data_AF-A0A0A2LW47-F1
#
_entry.id   AF-A0A0A2LW47-F1
#
_cell.length_a   1.000
_cell.length_b   1.000
_cell.length_c   1.000
_cell.angle_alpha   90.00
_cell.angle_beta   90.00
_cell.angle_gamma   90.00
#
_symmetry.space_group_name_H-M   'P 1'
#
loop_
_entity.id
_entity.type
_entity.pdbx_description
1 polymer ?
#
loop_
_entity_poly.entity_id
_entity_poly.type
_entity_poly.pdbx_seq_one_letter_code
_entity_poly.pdbx_strand_id
1 'polypeptide(L)'
;TGTGLQWYAAATGGTALAATATLATGTYYVSQTLNTCESARIAVSLTINTTVAPTASAQTFCNSATVADLNATGTGLQWYADATGGTALASTASLAPGTYYVSQTLNSCEGPRASVVVTINTTLAPTASAQTFCNGTTVSSLVASGTSLQWYTAETGGTALAATAVLATGTYYVSQTLNNCEGPRASVAVSITTTPAPTARAQTFCAGATVTSLTATGTDVKWYDVATGGT
;
A
#
# COMPACT_ATOMS: atom_id res chain seq x y z
N THR A 1 -21.02 1.76 52.96
CA THR A 1 -20.40 2.60 53.99
C THR A 1 -20.48 1.88 55.31
N GLY A 2 -19.54 2.10 56.22
CA GLY A 2 -19.50 1.41 57.53
C GLY A 2 -18.16 1.61 58.21
N THR A 3 -18.06 1.21 59.47
CA THR A 3 -16.84 1.28 60.30
C THR A 3 -16.19 -0.10 60.41
N GLY A 4 -14.87 -0.18 60.25
CA GLY A 4 -14.13 -1.43 60.43
C GLY A 4 -14.57 -2.54 59.47
N LEU A 5 -14.69 -2.24 58.17
CA LEU A 5 -15.15 -3.22 57.18
C LEU A 5 -14.15 -4.38 57.03
N GLN A 6 -14.66 -5.60 57.03
CA GLN A 6 -13.90 -6.82 56.76
C GLN A 6 -14.54 -7.60 55.62
N TRP A 7 -13.72 -8.15 54.72
CA TRP A 7 -14.16 -8.88 53.53
C TRP A 7 -13.87 -10.37 53.68
N TYR A 8 -14.73 -11.23 53.15
CA TYR A 8 -14.64 -12.67 53.28
C TYR A 8 -15.02 -13.37 51.97
N ALA A 9 -14.47 -14.57 51.76
CA ALA A 9 -14.82 -15.44 50.64
C ALA A 9 -16.05 -16.33 50.90
N ALA A 10 -16.58 -16.34 52.13
CA ALA A 10 -17.70 -17.20 52.54
C ALA A 10 -18.78 -16.42 53.31
N ALA A 11 -20.03 -16.88 53.22
CA ALA A 11 -21.17 -16.27 53.90
C ALA A 11 -21.07 -16.36 55.44
N THR A 12 -20.42 -17.41 55.96
CA THR A 12 -20.22 -17.66 57.39
C THR A 12 -18.87 -18.34 57.61
N GLY A 13 -18.23 -18.12 58.78
CA GLY A 13 -16.94 -18.72 59.13
C GLY A 13 -15.76 -18.19 58.28
N GLY A 14 -14.57 -18.78 58.46
CA GLY A 14 -13.35 -18.37 57.76
C GLY A 14 -12.74 -17.05 58.28
N THR A 15 -11.56 -16.71 57.76
CA THR A 15 -10.82 -15.49 58.11
C THR A 15 -11.11 -14.35 57.14
N ALA A 16 -10.93 -13.12 57.58
CA ALA A 16 -10.98 -11.96 56.70
C ALA A 16 -9.91 -12.06 55.61
N LEU A 17 -10.26 -11.61 54.39
CA LEU A 17 -9.35 -11.46 53.27
C LEU A 17 -8.34 -10.37 53.58
N ALA A 18 -7.06 -10.64 53.30
CA ALA A 18 -6.03 -9.63 53.32
C ALA A 18 -6.31 -8.56 52.26
N ALA A 19 -5.87 -7.32 52.50
CA ALA A 19 -6.01 -6.23 51.52
C ALA A 19 -5.28 -6.52 50.18
N THR A 20 -4.33 -7.46 50.18
CA THR A 20 -3.57 -7.90 49.00
C THR A 20 -4.12 -9.19 48.38
N ALA A 21 -5.24 -9.72 48.88
CA ALA A 21 -5.82 -10.94 48.33
C ALA A 21 -6.26 -10.71 46.88
N THR A 22 -5.80 -11.57 45.97
CA THR A 22 -6.26 -11.59 44.58
C THR A 22 -7.72 -12.01 44.53
N LEU A 23 -8.51 -11.25 43.78
CA LEU A 23 -9.94 -11.51 43.60
C LEU A 23 -10.17 -12.33 42.32
N ALA A 24 -11.25 -13.10 42.32
CA ALA A 24 -11.78 -13.82 41.17
C ALA A 24 -13.27 -13.48 41.00
N THR A 25 -13.85 -13.73 39.84
CA THR A 25 -15.30 -13.62 39.67
C THR A 25 -16.01 -14.55 40.66
N GLY A 26 -16.94 -14.01 41.45
CA GLY A 26 -17.59 -14.75 42.52
C GLY A 26 -18.40 -13.86 43.45
N THR A 27 -18.93 -14.46 44.52
CA THR A 27 -19.63 -13.72 45.57
C THR A 27 -18.71 -13.56 46.77
N TYR A 28 -18.46 -12.32 47.14
CA TYR A 28 -17.74 -11.94 48.35
C TYR A 28 -18.71 -11.41 49.39
N TYR A 29 -18.25 -11.35 50.63
CA TYR A 29 -19.09 -11.00 51.76
C TYR A 29 -18.40 -9.93 52.58
N VAL A 30 -19.14 -8.89 52.98
CA VAL A 30 -18.61 -7.80 53.81
C VAL A 30 -19.37 -7.73 55.12
N SER A 31 -18.64 -7.61 56.23
CA SER A 31 -19.20 -7.23 57.54
C SER A 31 -18.58 -5.92 58.01
N GLN A 32 -19.17 -5.34 59.05
CA GLN A 32 -18.60 -4.20 59.77
C GLN A 32 -18.38 -4.56 61.23
N THR A 33 -17.37 -3.94 61.84
CA THR A 33 -17.09 -4.09 63.27
C THR A 33 -17.29 -2.76 63.99
N LEU A 34 -18.13 -2.76 65.02
CA LEU A 34 -18.39 -1.59 65.88
C LEU A 34 -18.38 -2.03 67.34
N ASN A 35 -17.59 -1.35 68.18
CA ASN A 35 -17.44 -1.66 69.61
C ASN A 35 -17.20 -3.16 69.88
N THR A 36 -16.32 -3.78 69.09
CA THR A 36 -15.97 -5.22 69.12
C THR A 36 -17.04 -6.21 68.64
N CYS A 37 -18.24 -5.75 68.26
CA CYS A 37 -19.27 -6.59 67.65
C CYS A 37 -19.16 -6.57 66.12
N GLU A 38 -19.10 -7.76 65.49
CA GLU A 38 -19.16 -7.94 64.04
C GLU A 38 -20.61 -8.15 63.59
N SER A 39 -21.01 -7.50 62.49
CA SER A 39 -22.35 -7.69 61.91
C SER A 39 -22.50 -9.02 61.16
N ALA A 40 -23.73 -9.38 60.81
CA ALA A 40 -23.96 -10.34 59.74
C ALA A 40 -23.31 -9.85 58.44
N ARG A 41 -22.88 -10.79 57.59
CA ARG A 41 -22.21 -10.46 56.33
C ARG A 41 -23.24 -10.20 55.23
N ILE A 42 -22.97 -9.21 54.38
CA ILE A 42 -23.76 -8.90 53.18
C ILE A 42 -23.03 -9.44 51.95
N ALA A 43 -23.75 -10.16 51.09
CA ALA A 43 -23.23 -10.68 49.83
C ALA A 43 -23.04 -9.56 48.79
N VAL A 44 -21.91 -9.60 48.08
CA VAL A 44 -21.51 -8.69 47.01
C VAL A 44 -21.02 -9.54 45.84
N SER A 45 -21.73 -9.48 44.72
CA SER A 45 -21.29 -10.12 43.48
C SER A 45 -20.17 -9.31 42.82
N LEU A 46 -19.03 -9.96 42.58
CA LEU A 46 -17.92 -9.41 41.82
C LEU A 46 -17.81 -10.13 40.47
N THR A 47 -17.77 -9.35 39.39
CA THR A 47 -17.46 -9.85 38.05
C THR A 47 -16.17 -9.22 37.57
N ILE A 48 -15.16 -10.04 37.28
CA ILE A 48 -13.92 -9.62 36.66
C ILE A 48 -14.02 -9.92 35.17
N ASN A 49 -14.02 -8.86 34.36
CA ASN A 49 -13.99 -8.98 32.91
C ASN A 49 -12.56 -9.23 32.44
N THR A 50 -12.39 -10.13 31.48
CA THR A 50 -11.13 -10.34 30.77
C THR A 50 -11.34 -10.05 29.30
N THR A 51 -10.30 -9.48 28.68
CA THR A 51 -10.29 -9.18 27.25
C THR A 51 -9.21 -10.03 26.61
N VAL A 52 -9.56 -10.79 25.58
CA VAL A 52 -8.59 -11.59 24.80
C VAL A 52 -7.83 -10.69 23.82
N ALA A 53 -6.70 -11.16 23.28
CA ALA A 53 -6.03 -10.46 22.19
C ALA A 53 -6.92 -10.39 20.93
N PRO A 54 -6.82 -9.32 20.11
CA PRO A 54 -7.45 -9.29 18.80
C PRO A 54 -6.84 -10.33 17.84
N THR A 55 -7.52 -10.59 16.73
CA THR A 55 -6.97 -11.42 15.65
C THR A 55 -6.31 -10.54 14.60
N ALA A 56 -5.03 -10.80 14.30
CA ALA A 56 -4.29 -10.08 13.27
C ALA A 56 -3.32 -11.03 12.56
N SER A 57 -2.97 -10.71 11.32
CA SER A 57 -2.02 -11.46 10.49
C SER A 57 -0.91 -10.55 10.00
N ALA A 58 0.17 -11.13 9.47
CA ALA A 58 1.21 -10.37 8.77
C ALA A 58 0.62 -9.56 7.61
N GLN A 59 1.20 -8.37 7.37
CA GLN A 59 0.71 -7.41 6.38
C GLN A 59 1.86 -6.90 5.53
N THR A 60 1.58 -6.71 4.24
CA THR A 60 2.55 -6.24 3.25
C THR A 60 2.00 -5.02 2.55
N PHE A 61 2.81 -3.97 2.49
CA PHE A 61 2.47 -2.70 1.84
C PHE A 61 3.51 -2.34 0.77
N CYS A 62 3.11 -1.48 -0.16
CA CYS A 62 3.97 -0.98 -1.23
C CYS A 62 4.39 0.45 -0.96
N ASN A 63 5.69 0.73 -1.11
CA ASN A 63 6.33 2.05 -1.02
C ASN A 63 6.27 2.70 0.38
N SER A 64 5.06 2.96 0.89
CA SER A 64 4.82 3.52 2.22
C SER A 64 3.46 3.08 2.77
N ALA A 65 3.34 3.11 4.08
CA ALA A 65 2.09 2.89 4.80
C ALA A 65 2.15 3.61 6.15
N THR A 66 0.98 3.82 6.74
CA THR A 66 0.78 4.41 8.06
C THR A 66 0.04 3.43 8.97
N VAL A 67 0.01 3.71 10.26
CA VAL A 67 -0.75 2.89 11.22
C VAL A 67 -2.23 2.76 10.86
N ALA A 68 -2.81 3.78 10.20
CA ALA A 68 -4.19 3.72 9.71
C ALA A 68 -4.44 2.64 8.65
N ASP A 69 -3.39 2.21 7.94
CA ASP A 69 -3.47 1.17 6.91
C ASP A 69 -3.42 -0.24 7.51
N LEU A 70 -3.04 -0.37 8.79
CA LEU A 70 -3.00 -1.66 9.47
C LEU A 70 -4.40 -2.16 9.79
N ASN A 71 -4.64 -3.43 9.49
CA ASN A 71 -5.91 -4.08 9.76
C ASN A 71 -5.79 -5.18 10.82
N ALA A 72 -6.82 -5.31 11.65
CA ALA A 72 -7.00 -6.41 12.60
C ALA A 72 -8.49 -6.58 12.90
N THR A 73 -8.88 -7.75 13.38
CA THR A 73 -10.26 -8.04 13.82
C THR A 73 -10.34 -7.98 15.33
N GLY A 74 -11.13 -7.03 15.84
CA GLY A 74 -11.36 -6.82 17.27
C GLY A 74 -12.15 -5.54 17.53
N THR A 75 -12.24 -5.12 18.79
CA THR A 75 -12.98 -3.91 19.21
C THR A 75 -12.07 -2.90 19.89
N GLY A 76 -12.19 -1.60 19.56
CA GLY A 76 -11.37 -0.57 20.20
C GLY A 76 -9.87 -0.81 20.04
N LEU A 77 -9.44 -1.08 18.80
CA LEU A 77 -8.08 -1.48 18.49
C LEU A 77 -7.08 -0.34 18.72
N GLN A 78 -5.94 -0.67 19.31
CA GLN A 78 -4.82 0.26 19.47
C GLN A 78 -3.51 -0.42 19.07
N TRP A 79 -2.68 0.31 18.32
CA TRP A 79 -1.41 -0.18 17.78
C TRP A 79 -0.22 0.33 18.57
N TYR A 80 0.82 -0.48 18.67
CA TYR A 80 2.01 -0.24 19.47
C TYR A 80 3.27 -0.73 18.76
N ALA A 81 4.41 -0.10 19.06
CA ALA A 81 5.72 -0.56 18.61
C ALA A 81 6.26 -1.72 19.48
N ASP A 82 5.84 -1.78 20.74
CA ASP A 82 6.36 -2.74 21.73
C ASP A 82 5.34 -3.83 22.08
N ALA A 83 5.82 -5.01 22.47
CA ALA A 83 4.98 -6.12 22.89
C ALA A 83 4.22 -5.85 24.19
N THR A 84 4.78 -5.04 25.08
CA THR A 84 4.22 -4.61 26.37
C THR A 84 4.62 -3.17 26.67
N GLY A 85 3.84 -2.46 27.49
CA GLY A 85 4.12 -1.06 27.83
C GLY A 85 4.08 -0.12 26.61
N GLY A 86 4.83 0.97 26.68
CA GLY A 86 4.87 1.98 25.60
C GLY A 86 3.56 2.75 25.43
N THR A 87 3.55 3.66 24.45
CA THR A 87 2.37 4.47 24.09
C THR A 87 1.75 3.98 22.79
N ALA A 88 0.43 4.13 22.66
CA ALA A 88 -0.25 3.84 21.41
C ALA A 88 0.29 4.73 20.28
N LEU A 89 0.50 4.14 19.10
CA LEU A 89 0.93 4.84 17.91
C LEU A 89 -0.23 5.68 17.35
N ALA A 90 0.07 6.89 16.90
CA ALA A 90 -0.87 7.72 16.18
C ALA A 90 -1.21 7.09 14.82
N SER A 91 -2.45 7.23 14.36
CA SER A 91 -2.89 6.70 13.06
C SER A 91 -2.08 7.23 11.88
N THR A 92 -1.51 8.43 12.00
CA THR A 92 -0.67 9.08 10.98
C THR A 92 0.81 8.67 11.03
N ALA A 93 1.23 7.87 12.02
CA ALA A 93 2.61 7.46 12.14
C ALA A 93 3.00 6.55 10.95
N SER A 94 4.08 6.90 10.25
CA SER A 94 4.63 6.09 9.17
C SER A 94 5.15 4.75 9.70
N LEU A 95 4.88 3.69 8.94
CA LEU A 95 5.38 2.36 9.22
C LEU A 95 6.77 2.14 8.62
N ALA A 96 7.56 1.33 9.30
CA ALA A 96 8.80 0.74 8.80
C ALA A 96 8.64 -0.79 8.79
N PRO A 97 9.45 -1.54 8.01
CA PRO A 97 9.49 -2.98 8.13
C PRO A 97 9.83 -3.39 9.57
N GLY A 98 9.02 -4.27 10.16
CA GLY A 98 9.18 -4.62 11.56
C GLY A 98 7.99 -5.37 12.14
N THR A 99 8.03 -5.63 13.45
CA THR A 99 6.90 -6.21 14.17
C THR A 99 6.18 -5.12 14.95
N TYR A 100 4.87 -5.01 14.73
CA TYR A 100 3.96 -4.14 15.46
C TYR A 100 3.01 -4.99 16.28
N TYR A 101 2.34 -4.36 17.23
CA TYR A 101 1.47 -5.05 18.19
C TYR A 101 0.13 -4.34 18.27
N VAL A 102 -0.95 -5.11 18.34
CA VAL A 102 -2.31 -4.56 18.45
C VAL A 102 -3.03 -5.15 19.64
N SER A 103 -3.58 -4.30 20.50
CA SER A 103 -4.51 -4.70 21.56
C SER A 103 -5.95 -4.42 21.14
N GLN A 104 -6.89 -4.92 21.94
CA GLN A 104 -8.29 -4.54 21.84
C GLN A 104 -8.82 -4.21 23.23
N THR A 105 -9.86 -3.38 23.27
CA THR A 105 -10.53 -2.98 24.51
C THR A 105 -11.98 -3.45 24.47
N LEU A 106 -12.37 -4.23 25.48
CA LEU A 106 -13.73 -4.72 25.68
C LEU A 106 -14.13 -4.52 27.15
N ASN A 107 -15.34 -4.01 27.39
CA ASN A 107 -15.84 -3.71 28.75
C ASN A 107 -14.88 -2.84 29.57
N SER A 108 -14.23 -1.86 28.92
CA SER A 108 -13.21 -0.96 29.51
C SER A 108 -11.93 -1.66 30.02
N CYS A 109 -11.72 -2.93 29.64
CA CYS A 109 -10.50 -3.66 29.92
C CYS A 109 -9.71 -3.85 28.62
N GLU A 110 -8.50 -3.33 28.57
CA GLU A 110 -7.56 -3.62 27.47
C GLU A 110 -6.98 -5.03 27.64
N GLY A 111 -6.99 -5.80 26.55
CA GLY A 111 -6.46 -7.15 26.51
C GLY A 111 -4.96 -7.22 26.20
N PRO A 112 -4.39 -8.44 26.16
CA PRO A 112 -3.03 -8.65 25.67
C PRO A 112 -2.93 -8.27 24.18
N ARG A 113 -1.70 -8.05 23.70
CA ARG A 113 -1.44 -7.67 22.31
C ARG A 113 -1.21 -8.89 21.42
N ALA A 114 -1.71 -8.84 20.18
CA ALA A 114 -1.31 -9.73 19.10
C ALA A 114 -0.15 -9.10 18.30
N SER A 115 0.81 -9.90 17.84
CA SER A 115 1.91 -9.43 17.01
C SER A 115 1.56 -9.47 15.52
N VAL A 116 2.10 -8.51 14.77
CA VAL A 116 1.88 -8.32 13.34
C VAL A 116 3.21 -7.99 12.69
N VAL A 117 3.69 -8.87 11.82
CA VAL A 117 4.86 -8.57 10.99
C VAL A 117 4.41 -7.69 9.83
N VAL A 118 5.04 -6.53 9.71
CA VAL A 118 4.84 -5.56 8.63
C VAL A 118 6.02 -5.64 7.69
N THR A 119 5.72 -5.89 6.41
CA THR A 119 6.68 -5.82 5.31
C THR A 119 6.35 -4.61 4.45
N ILE A 120 7.35 -3.80 4.11
CA ILE A 120 7.19 -2.71 3.12
C ILE A 120 8.09 -3.03 1.94
N ASN A 121 7.46 -3.37 0.82
CA ASN A 121 8.15 -3.62 -0.44
C ASN A 121 8.34 -2.28 -1.16
N THR A 122 9.59 -1.98 -1.53
CA THR A 122 9.92 -0.79 -2.31
C THR A 122 10.39 -1.21 -3.70
N THR A 123 9.93 -0.47 -4.71
CA THR A 123 10.33 -0.65 -6.09
C THR A 123 10.92 0.65 -6.58
N LEU A 124 12.13 0.60 -7.14
CA LEU A 124 12.78 1.79 -7.70
C LEU A 124 12.18 2.14 -9.07
N ALA A 125 12.41 3.35 -9.57
CA ALA A 125 12.11 3.66 -10.96
C ALA A 125 12.98 2.81 -11.91
N PRO A 126 12.48 2.42 -13.09
CA PRO A 126 13.29 1.80 -14.13
C PRO A 126 14.29 2.80 -14.73
N THR A 127 15.27 2.30 -15.47
CA THR A 127 16.22 3.15 -16.20
C THR A 127 15.78 3.31 -17.65
N ALA A 128 15.67 4.53 -18.14
CA ALA A 128 15.33 4.82 -19.53
C ALA A 128 16.04 6.08 -20.02
N SER A 129 16.34 6.12 -21.31
CA SER A 129 16.98 7.27 -21.99
C SER A 129 16.02 7.88 -23.00
N ALA A 130 16.32 9.10 -23.45
CA ALA A 130 15.58 9.74 -24.53
C ALA A 130 15.63 8.91 -25.82
N GLN A 131 14.54 8.91 -26.59
CA GLN A 131 14.35 8.07 -27.77
C GLN A 131 13.84 8.88 -28.95
N THR A 132 14.28 8.53 -30.15
CA THR A 132 13.84 9.17 -31.41
C THR A 132 13.30 8.12 -32.35
N PHE A 133 12.14 8.38 -32.94
CA PHE A 133 11.47 7.45 -33.85
C PHE A 133 10.94 8.17 -35.08
N CYS A 134 10.67 7.42 -36.15
CA CYS A 134 9.90 7.93 -37.28
C CYS A 134 8.40 8.00 -36.94
N ASN A 135 7.67 8.82 -37.69
CA ASN A 135 6.21 8.92 -37.60
C ASN A 135 5.51 7.57 -37.76
N GLY A 136 4.46 7.34 -36.96
CA GLY A 136 3.66 6.11 -36.96
C GLY A 136 4.14 5.02 -35.99
N THR A 137 5.27 5.22 -35.32
CA THR A 137 5.76 4.31 -34.26
C THR A 137 4.80 4.28 -33.06
N THR A 138 4.68 3.13 -32.40
CA THR A 138 3.78 2.91 -31.26
C THR A 138 4.54 2.70 -29.94
N VAL A 139 3.82 2.73 -28.82
CA VAL A 139 4.37 2.50 -27.46
C VAL A 139 5.14 1.19 -27.33
N SER A 140 4.77 0.13 -28.08
CA SER A 140 5.50 -1.15 -28.11
C SER A 140 6.97 -1.02 -28.53
N SER A 141 7.34 0.07 -29.20
CA SER A 141 8.73 0.34 -29.61
C SER A 141 9.56 1.08 -28.56
N LEU A 142 8.94 1.56 -27.47
CA LEU A 142 9.66 2.21 -26.39
C LEU A 142 10.48 1.18 -25.59
N VAL A 143 11.72 1.53 -25.29
CA VAL A 143 12.65 0.66 -24.55
C VAL A 143 13.02 1.30 -23.21
N ALA A 144 13.06 0.47 -22.16
CA ALA A 144 13.61 0.81 -20.85
C ALA A 144 14.16 -0.48 -20.19
N SER A 145 15.03 -0.30 -19.20
CA SER A 145 15.58 -1.39 -18.38
C SER A 145 14.85 -1.46 -17.05
N GLY A 146 14.14 -2.57 -16.81
CA GLY A 146 13.41 -2.84 -15.58
C GLY A 146 12.50 -4.06 -15.73
N THR A 147 11.63 -4.27 -14.74
CA THR A 147 10.75 -5.46 -14.67
C THR A 147 9.27 -5.07 -14.84
N SER A 148 8.52 -5.77 -15.69
CA SER A 148 7.07 -5.54 -15.89
C SER A 148 6.74 -4.07 -16.12
N LEU A 149 7.30 -3.50 -17.19
CA LEU A 149 7.25 -2.08 -17.49
C LEU A 149 5.86 -1.62 -17.94
N GLN A 150 5.44 -0.44 -17.49
CA GLN A 150 4.22 0.23 -17.96
C GLN A 150 4.51 1.68 -18.33
N TRP A 151 3.90 2.16 -19.40
CA TRP A 151 4.12 3.49 -19.96
C TRP A 151 2.92 4.41 -19.75
N TYR A 152 3.18 5.70 -19.54
CA TYR A 152 2.18 6.71 -19.19
C TYR A 152 2.50 8.06 -19.85
N THR A 153 1.49 8.92 -19.95
CA THR A 153 1.63 10.33 -20.38
C THR A 153 1.79 11.30 -19.22
N ALA A 154 1.64 10.84 -17.98
CA ALA A 154 1.75 11.66 -16.78
C ALA A 154 2.79 11.09 -15.81
N GLU A 155 3.41 11.95 -15.01
CA GLU A 155 4.40 11.55 -14.00
C GLU A 155 3.79 10.73 -12.86
N THR A 156 2.55 11.05 -12.48
CA THR A 156 1.77 10.35 -11.46
C THR A 156 0.32 10.17 -11.92
N GLY A 157 -0.36 9.15 -11.38
CA GLY A 157 -1.76 8.85 -11.74
C GLY A 157 -1.96 8.49 -13.22
N GLY A 158 -3.19 8.62 -13.70
CA GLY A 158 -3.55 8.26 -15.09
C GLY A 158 -3.55 6.75 -15.36
N THR A 159 -3.88 6.39 -16.60
CA THR A 159 -3.94 4.99 -17.05
C THR A 159 -2.70 4.64 -17.88
N ALA A 160 -2.26 3.39 -17.77
CA ALA A 160 -1.19 2.88 -18.63
C ALA A 160 -1.60 2.96 -20.11
N LEU A 161 -0.66 3.35 -20.96
CA LEU A 161 -0.82 3.39 -22.40
C LEU A 161 -0.89 1.97 -22.97
N ALA A 162 -1.81 1.77 -23.91
CA ALA A 162 -1.84 0.55 -24.70
C ALA A 162 -0.60 0.45 -25.59
N ALA A 163 -0.08 -0.76 -25.81
CA ALA A 163 1.08 -1.01 -26.64
C ALA A 163 0.91 -0.51 -28.10
N THR A 164 -0.33 -0.40 -28.57
CA THR A 164 -0.71 0.07 -29.92
C THR A 164 -0.88 1.58 -30.03
N ALA A 165 -0.79 2.33 -28.92
CA ALA A 165 -0.93 3.79 -28.96
C ALA A 165 0.22 4.40 -29.79
N VAL A 166 -0.12 5.23 -30.77
CA VAL A 166 0.86 5.92 -31.62
C VAL A 166 1.57 6.99 -30.81
N LEU A 167 2.89 7.06 -30.94
CA LEU A 167 3.71 8.05 -30.27
C LEU A 167 3.64 9.40 -30.97
N ALA A 168 3.60 10.45 -30.16
CA ALA A 168 3.87 11.83 -30.54
C ALA A 168 5.11 12.36 -29.80
N THR A 169 5.75 13.41 -30.33
CA THR A 169 6.84 14.10 -29.65
C THR A 169 6.38 14.63 -28.30
N GLY A 170 7.11 14.32 -27.23
CA GLY A 170 6.76 14.73 -25.88
C GLY A 170 7.46 13.90 -24.80
N THR A 171 7.09 14.13 -23.55
CA THR A 171 7.60 13.37 -22.41
C THR A 171 6.64 12.23 -22.08
N TYR A 172 7.20 11.02 -22.01
CA TYR A 172 6.51 9.82 -21.53
C TYR A 172 7.13 9.40 -20.21
N TYR A 173 6.41 8.58 -19.47
CA TYR A 173 6.84 8.11 -18.15
C TYR A 173 6.74 6.60 -18.12
N VAL A 174 7.73 5.93 -17.55
CA VAL A 174 7.75 4.46 -17.42
C VAL A 174 7.94 4.06 -15.97
N SER A 175 7.06 3.19 -15.47
CA SER A 175 7.22 2.53 -14.17
C SER A 175 7.71 1.09 -14.36
N GLN A 176 8.11 0.48 -13.26
CA GLN A 176 8.34 -0.96 -13.18
C GLN A 176 7.62 -1.53 -11.96
N THR A 177 7.32 -2.82 -12.01
CA THR A 177 6.66 -3.53 -10.91
C THR A 177 7.55 -4.67 -10.41
N LEU A 178 7.84 -4.67 -9.10
CA LEU A 178 8.57 -5.73 -8.40
C LEU A 178 7.81 -6.10 -7.12
N ASN A 179 7.70 -7.40 -6.82
CA ASN A 179 6.94 -7.91 -5.65
C ASN A 179 5.51 -7.36 -5.56
N ASN A 180 4.83 -7.23 -6.70
CA ASN A 180 3.49 -6.63 -6.85
C ASN A 180 3.39 -5.15 -6.43
N CYS A 181 4.52 -4.46 -6.31
CA CYS A 181 4.58 -3.03 -6.01
C CYS A 181 5.09 -2.27 -7.22
N GLU A 182 4.25 -1.40 -7.77
CA GLU A 182 4.65 -0.44 -8.79
C GLU A 182 5.52 0.65 -8.14
N GLY A 183 6.67 0.91 -8.74
CA GLY A 183 7.60 1.96 -8.31
C GLY A 183 7.26 3.34 -8.89
N PRO A 184 8.06 4.35 -8.54
CA PRO A 184 7.98 5.67 -9.17
C PRO A 184 8.31 5.57 -10.67
N ARG A 185 7.91 6.59 -11.43
CA ARG A 185 8.12 6.62 -12.88
C ARG A 185 9.42 7.34 -13.24
N ALA A 186 10.11 6.86 -14.28
CA ALA A 186 11.19 7.57 -14.94
C ALA A 186 10.67 8.34 -16.16
N SER A 187 11.11 9.58 -16.34
CA SER A 187 10.75 10.42 -17.49
C SER A 187 11.59 10.09 -18.72
N VAL A 188 10.97 10.08 -19.89
CA VAL A 188 11.58 9.75 -21.18
C VAL A 188 11.15 10.78 -22.21
N ALA A 189 12.11 11.54 -22.73
CA ALA A 189 11.86 12.43 -23.87
C ALA A 189 11.78 11.60 -25.16
N VAL A 190 10.67 11.71 -25.88
CA VAL A 190 10.43 11.06 -27.17
C VAL A 190 10.36 12.14 -28.25
N SER A 191 11.14 11.96 -29.32
CA SER A 191 11.11 12.82 -30.51
C SER A 191 10.65 12.02 -31.72
N ILE A 192 9.61 12.51 -32.40
CA ILE A 192 9.12 11.93 -33.65
C ILE A 192 9.63 12.75 -34.83
N THR A 193 10.37 12.10 -35.72
CA THR A 193 10.88 12.69 -36.95
C THR A 193 10.02 12.27 -38.14
N THR A 194 9.80 13.20 -39.06
CA THR A 194 9.13 12.96 -40.33
C THR A 194 10.13 13.17 -41.47
N THR A 195 10.24 12.20 -42.36
CA THR A 195 10.97 12.40 -43.62
C THR A 195 10.06 13.16 -44.59
N PRO A 196 10.50 14.31 -45.13
CA PRO A 196 9.73 15.02 -46.14
C PRO A 196 9.52 14.15 -47.38
N ALA A 197 8.35 14.26 -48.01
CA ALA A 197 8.11 13.60 -49.29
C ALA A 197 9.07 14.15 -50.37
N PRO A 198 9.54 13.30 -51.31
CA PRO A 198 10.28 13.79 -52.46
C PRO A 198 9.39 14.68 -53.32
N THR A 199 9.99 15.63 -54.05
CA THR A 199 9.27 16.52 -54.95
C THR A 199 9.59 16.18 -56.40
N ALA A 200 8.57 16.13 -57.24
CA ALA A 200 8.71 15.93 -58.68
C ALA A 200 7.71 16.83 -59.41
N ARG A 201 8.05 17.22 -60.64
CA ARG A 201 7.13 17.93 -61.54
C ARG A 201 6.65 16.99 -62.64
N ALA A 202 5.57 17.37 -63.32
CA ALA A 202 5.13 16.70 -64.54
C ALA A 202 6.27 16.71 -65.57
N GLN A 203 6.57 15.55 -66.14
CA GLN A 203 7.64 15.34 -67.11
C GLN A 203 7.03 14.75 -68.39
N THR A 204 7.54 15.17 -69.54
CA THR A 204 7.10 14.68 -70.85
C THR A 204 8.30 14.06 -71.55
N PHE A 205 8.11 12.89 -72.14
CA PHE A 205 9.16 12.15 -72.83
C PHE A 205 8.70 11.66 -74.20
N CYS A 206 9.65 11.46 -75.11
CA CYS A 206 9.41 10.75 -76.37
C CYS A 206 9.28 9.24 -76.14
N ALA A 207 8.83 8.51 -77.15
CA ALA A 207 8.73 7.04 -77.10
C ALA A 207 10.09 6.39 -76.78
N GLY A 208 10.09 5.41 -75.88
CA GLY A 208 11.28 4.67 -75.45
C GLY A 208 11.89 5.13 -74.11
N ALA A 209 11.31 6.11 -73.43
CA ALA A 209 11.73 6.50 -72.09
C ALA A 209 11.53 5.38 -71.06
N THR A 210 12.43 5.33 -70.08
CA THR A 210 12.48 4.32 -69.01
C THR A 210 12.35 4.98 -67.64
N VAL A 211 12.22 4.20 -66.56
CA VAL A 211 12.19 4.72 -65.17
C VAL A 211 13.43 5.58 -64.85
N THR A 212 14.59 5.25 -65.42
CA THR A 212 15.83 6.05 -65.24
C THR A 212 15.77 7.43 -65.91
N SER A 213 14.78 7.69 -66.75
CA SER A 213 14.53 9.00 -67.36
C SER A 213 13.79 9.95 -66.41
N LEU A 214 13.17 9.42 -65.35
CA LEU A 214 12.43 10.21 -64.37
C LEU A 214 13.36 10.96 -63.43
N THR A 215 13.01 12.20 -63.13
CA THR A 215 13.72 13.05 -62.17
C THR A 215 12.81 13.44 -61.00
N ALA A 216 13.38 13.46 -59.81
CA ALA A 216 12.76 13.94 -58.58
C ALA A 216 13.85 14.50 -57.66
N THR A 217 13.48 15.41 -56.76
CA THR A 217 14.35 15.94 -55.72
C THR A 217 13.99 15.32 -54.38
N GLY A 218 14.96 14.71 -53.73
CA GLY A 218 14.83 14.03 -52.43
C GLY A 218 16.08 13.22 -52.11
N THR A 219 16.09 12.55 -50.97
CA THR A 219 17.17 11.62 -50.56
C THR A 219 16.69 10.18 -50.78
N ASP A 220 17.53 9.33 -51.36
CA ASP A 220 17.25 7.90 -51.61
C ASP A 220 15.89 7.63 -52.29
N VAL A 221 15.57 8.44 -53.31
CA VAL A 221 14.29 8.35 -54.02
C VAL A 221 14.14 7.00 -54.71
N LYS A 222 12.99 6.34 -54.46
CA LYS A 222 12.56 5.12 -55.15
C LYS A 222 11.30 5.40 -55.95
N TRP A 223 11.15 4.72 -57.09
CA TRP A 223 10.01 4.84 -57.98
C TRP A 223 9.07 3.67 -57.80
N TYR A 224 7.77 3.96 -57.74
CA TYR A 224 6.69 2.98 -57.60
C TYR A 224 5.58 3.32 -58.58
N ASP A 225 4.84 2.31 -59.04
CA ASP A 225 3.68 2.46 -59.94
C ASP A 225 2.37 2.73 -59.19
N VAL A 226 2.39 2.66 -57.85
CA VAL A 226 1.25 2.91 -56.96
C VAL A 226 1.61 3.86 -55.81
N ALA A 227 0.61 4.56 -55.29
CA ALA A 227 0.79 5.58 -54.24
C ALA A 227 1.17 5.01 -52.86
N THR A 228 0.90 3.74 -52.59
CA THR A 228 1.15 3.06 -51.30
C THR A 228 1.39 1.57 -51.51
N GLY A 229 2.41 1.00 -50.84
CA GLY A 229 2.65 -0.45 -50.81
C GLY A 229 3.23 -1.08 -52.09
N GLY A 230 3.69 -0.26 -53.05
CA GLY A 230 4.37 -0.75 -54.25
C GLY A 230 5.77 -1.30 -53.94
N THR A 231 6.27 -2.15 -54.84
CA THR A 231 7.64 -2.72 -54.77
C THR A 231 8.51 -2.18 -55.89
#